data_AF-A0A520A6E0-F1
#
_entry.id   AF-A0A520A6E0-F1
#
_cell.length_a   1.000
_cell.length_b   1.000
_cell.length_c   1.000
_cell.angle_alpha   90.00
_cell.angle_beta   90.00
_cell.angle_gamma   90.00
#
_symmetry.space_group_name_H-M   'P 1'
#
loop_
_entity.id
_entity.type
_entity.pdbx_description
1 polymer ?
#
loop_
_entity_poly.entity_id
_entity_poly.type
_entity_poly.pdbx_seq_one_letter_code
_entity_poly.pdbx_strand_id
1 'polypeptide(L)'
;IYQHPLFANFRAVDFLSKQCRQSFAEYAVAQIRKAQGLNKKINHPEPPARKSVLDFCYVTVGAGAQPVTTWLSWQGVDGQQCGLANVPHLTDLYALFIDRAPGRPLGYRGLVRDPDTSQDVLLSAVPKGEEPAAYLSFNRTGYSVYCRAFREYWEWVEKRNKERYANTVQHGKNYDAKNMLHVFRLLQMAEEIALTGELHVRRDNREFLLQIRRGEFEYAALVAEAGALVARVEAAFAASALPDAPDRAAAEATLRQVRQQFYAARKKS
;
A
#
# COMPACT_ATOMS: atom_id res chain seq x y z
N ILE A 1 26.25 -1.14 28.46
CA ILE A 1 26.83 -1.50 27.14
C ILE A 1 28.33 -1.31 27.26
N TYR A 2 29.13 -2.35 26.98
CA TYR A 2 30.60 -2.27 27.01
C TYR A 2 31.12 -1.95 25.60
N GLN A 3 32.03 -0.99 25.47
CA GLN A 3 32.74 -0.66 24.24
C GLN A 3 34.24 -0.81 24.48
N HIS A 4 34.91 -1.63 23.67
CA HIS A 4 36.35 -1.82 23.78
C HIS A 4 37.07 -0.50 23.44
N PRO A 5 38.08 -0.05 24.23
CA PRO A 5 38.77 1.22 24.01
C PRO A 5 39.32 1.46 22.60
N LEU A 6 39.68 0.40 21.87
CA LEU A 6 40.18 0.47 20.50
C LEU A 6 39.17 1.05 19.51
N PHE A 7 37.87 0.99 19.82
CA PHE A 7 36.85 1.60 18.98
C PHE A 7 36.80 3.13 19.08
N ALA A 8 37.45 3.74 20.08
CA ALA A 8 37.58 5.20 20.15
C ALA A 8 38.36 5.79 18.95
N ASN A 9 39.13 4.95 18.24
CA ASN A 9 39.83 5.35 17.01
C ASN A 9 38.89 5.58 15.81
N PHE A 10 37.64 5.11 15.87
CA PHE A 10 36.64 5.37 14.83
C PHE A 10 35.79 6.58 15.23
N ARG A 11 36.21 7.78 14.81
CA ARG A 11 35.46 9.02 15.09
C ARG A 11 34.49 9.28 13.94
N ALA A 12 33.25 9.65 14.25
CA ALA A 12 32.23 9.89 13.23
C ALA A 12 32.67 10.94 12.19
N VAL A 13 33.39 11.98 12.63
CA VAL A 13 33.92 13.06 11.78
C VAL A 13 34.82 12.56 10.65
N ASP A 14 35.54 11.45 10.85
CA ASP A 14 36.42 10.86 9.83
C ASP A 14 35.62 10.23 8.67
N PHE A 15 34.31 10.06 8.85
CA PHE A 15 33.40 9.45 7.88
C PHE A 15 32.36 10.41 7.32
N LEU A 16 32.38 11.68 7.74
CA LEU A 16 31.45 12.70 7.22
C LEU A 16 31.92 13.18 5.86
N SER A 17 30.98 13.25 4.92
CA SER A 17 31.21 13.66 3.54
C SER A 17 29.90 14.12 2.91
N LYS A 18 29.97 14.67 1.69
CA LYS A 18 28.77 15.01 0.92
C LYS A 18 27.87 13.80 0.61
N GLN A 19 28.36 12.56 0.76
CA GLN A 19 27.54 11.34 0.68
C GLN A 19 26.45 11.26 1.78
N CYS A 20 26.60 12.02 2.87
CA CYS A 20 25.56 12.14 3.89
C CYS A 20 24.25 12.71 3.30
N ARG A 21 24.31 13.53 2.25
CA ARG A 21 23.12 14.00 1.53
C ARG A 21 22.25 12.83 1.07
N GLN A 22 22.86 11.82 0.45
CA GLN A 22 22.15 10.65 -0.05
C GLN A 22 21.61 9.78 1.09
N SER A 23 22.43 9.51 2.11
CA SER A 23 22.06 8.65 3.23
C SER A 23 20.91 9.23 4.08
N PHE A 24 20.88 10.55 4.27
CA PHE A 24 19.88 11.20 5.13
C PHE A 24 18.73 11.83 4.33
N ALA A 25 19.03 12.64 3.31
CA ALA A 25 18.04 13.44 2.60
C ALA A 25 17.26 12.62 1.56
N GLU A 26 17.92 11.86 0.69
CA GLU A 26 17.23 11.09 -0.36
C GLU A 26 16.33 10.00 0.25
N TYR A 27 16.78 9.36 1.33
CA TYR A 27 15.95 8.44 2.10
C TYR A 27 14.70 9.13 2.64
N ALA A 28 14.85 10.31 3.26
CA ALA A 28 13.72 11.06 3.81
C ALA A 28 12.74 11.51 2.71
N VAL A 29 13.24 11.96 1.55
CA VAL A 29 12.41 12.31 0.38
C VAL A 29 11.60 11.11 -0.11
N ALA A 30 12.21 9.93 -0.19
CA ALA A 30 11.51 8.71 -0.58
C ALA A 30 10.38 8.35 0.41
N GLN A 31 10.57 8.61 1.71
CA GLN A 31 9.54 8.40 2.73
C GLN A 31 8.37 9.38 2.61
N ILE A 32 8.63 10.64 2.26
CA ILE A 32 7.58 11.65 2.01
C ILE A 32 6.70 11.20 0.83
N ARG A 33 7.31 10.77 -0.29
CA ARG A 33 6.59 10.27 -1.47
C ARG A 33 5.73 9.04 -1.14
N LYS A 34 6.24 8.12 -0.32
CA LYS A 34 5.46 6.95 0.16
C LYS A 34 4.32 7.35 1.10
N ALA A 35 4.50 8.41 1.87
CA ALA A 35 3.46 8.91 2.77
C ALA A 35 2.27 9.51 2.00
N GLN A 36 2.51 10.09 0.81
CA GLN A 36 1.52 10.75 -0.07
C GLN A 36 0.55 9.79 -0.78
N GLY A 37 0.79 8.47 -0.73
CA GLY A 37 -0.07 7.51 -1.40
C GLY A 37 -1.48 7.48 -0.81
N LEU A 38 -2.45 8.14 -1.46
CA LEU A 38 -3.89 7.99 -1.17
C LEU A 38 -4.32 6.51 -1.19
N ASN A 39 -3.66 5.69 -2.01
CA ASN A 39 -3.91 4.26 -2.22
C ASN A 39 -3.58 3.35 -1.01
N LYS A 40 -3.29 3.90 0.18
CA LYS A 40 -3.10 3.06 1.35
C LYS A 40 -4.42 2.36 1.69
N LYS A 41 -4.37 1.05 1.89
CA LYS A 41 -5.51 0.20 2.26
C LYS A 41 -6.30 0.74 3.48
N ILE A 42 -5.64 1.46 4.39
CA ILE A 42 -6.32 2.14 5.52
C ILE A 42 -7.36 3.19 5.09
N ASN A 43 -7.16 3.85 3.95
CA ASN A 43 -8.05 4.88 3.43
C ASN A 43 -9.17 4.32 2.54
N HIS A 44 -9.05 3.06 2.13
CA HIS A 44 -9.98 2.37 1.23
C HIS A 44 -10.39 1.02 1.83
N PRO A 45 -11.23 1.03 2.88
CA PRO A 45 -11.67 -0.21 3.51
C PRO A 45 -12.58 -1.01 2.58
N GLU A 46 -12.25 -2.28 2.35
CA GLU A 46 -13.18 -3.21 1.71
C GLU A 46 -14.26 -3.65 2.71
N PRO A 47 -15.53 -3.77 2.29
CA PRO A 47 -16.60 -4.28 3.14
C PRO A 47 -16.30 -5.68 3.69
N PRO A 48 -16.86 -6.06 4.85
CA PRO A 48 -16.71 -7.40 5.42
C PRO A 48 -17.37 -8.49 4.58
N ALA A 49 -18.50 -8.16 3.94
CA ALA A 49 -19.18 -9.07 3.03
C ALA A 49 -18.53 -9.03 1.64
N ARG A 50 -18.13 -10.21 1.15
CA ARG A 50 -17.65 -10.38 -0.22
C ARG A 50 -18.81 -10.28 -1.19
N LYS A 51 -18.66 -9.49 -2.26
CA LYS A 51 -19.60 -9.46 -3.37
C LYS A 51 -19.56 -10.77 -4.17
N SER A 52 -20.74 -11.23 -4.55
CA SER A 52 -20.98 -12.40 -5.40
C SER A 52 -20.75 -12.07 -6.89
N VAL A 53 -20.84 -13.10 -7.74
CA VAL A 53 -20.87 -12.92 -9.20
C VAL A 53 -22.09 -12.09 -9.65
N LEU A 54 -23.23 -12.26 -8.98
CA LEU A 54 -24.48 -11.59 -9.34
C LEU A 54 -24.40 -10.07 -9.15
N ASP A 55 -23.55 -9.59 -8.22
CA ASP A 55 -23.29 -8.16 -8.02
C ASP A 55 -22.59 -7.48 -9.22
N PHE A 56 -22.06 -8.29 -10.15
CA PHE A 56 -21.41 -7.85 -11.38
C PHE A 56 -22.21 -8.25 -12.64
N CYS A 57 -23.45 -8.73 -12.46
CA CYS A 57 -24.33 -9.12 -13.53
C CYS A 57 -25.43 -8.06 -13.74
N TYR A 58 -25.62 -7.64 -14.99
CA TYR A 58 -26.57 -6.61 -15.38
C TYR A 58 -27.45 -7.07 -16.53
N VAL A 59 -28.74 -6.79 -16.46
CA VAL A 59 -29.70 -7.10 -17.52
C VAL A 59 -29.99 -5.85 -18.35
N THR A 60 -29.95 -5.96 -19.66
CA THR A 60 -30.22 -4.86 -20.59
C THR A 60 -31.69 -4.44 -20.54
N VAL A 61 -31.96 -3.15 -20.39
CA VAL A 61 -33.32 -2.57 -20.39
C VAL A 61 -33.30 -1.25 -21.16
N GLY A 62 -34.02 -1.19 -22.28
CA GLY A 62 -33.98 -0.05 -23.18
C GLY A 62 -32.56 0.24 -23.68
N ALA A 63 -32.11 1.48 -23.55
CA ALA A 63 -30.74 1.89 -23.88
C ALA A 63 -29.72 1.69 -22.74
N GLY A 64 -30.14 1.14 -21.60
CA GLY A 64 -29.32 0.97 -20.40
C GLY A 64 -29.27 -0.47 -19.90
N ALA A 65 -28.80 -0.63 -18.66
CA ALA A 65 -28.80 -1.90 -17.96
C ALA A 65 -29.09 -1.69 -16.48
N GLN A 66 -29.58 -2.73 -15.81
CA GLN A 66 -29.85 -2.72 -14.38
C GLN A 66 -29.32 -3.99 -13.70
N PRO A 67 -29.06 -3.98 -12.37
CA PRO A 67 -28.59 -5.17 -11.67
C PRO A 67 -29.54 -6.36 -11.87
N VAL A 68 -28.98 -7.56 -12.06
CA VAL A 68 -29.79 -8.76 -12.31
C VAL A 68 -30.75 -9.06 -11.16
N THR A 69 -30.33 -8.82 -9.92
CA THR A 69 -31.17 -9.04 -8.72
C THR A 69 -32.40 -8.14 -8.72
N THR A 70 -32.25 -6.87 -9.11
CA THR A 70 -33.36 -5.93 -9.29
C THR A 70 -34.29 -6.36 -10.42
N TRP A 71 -33.73 -6.77 -11.56
CA TRP A 71 -34.51 -7.24 -12.70
C TRP A 71 -35.32 -8.49 -12.36
N LEU A 72 -34.71 -9.48 -11.70
CA LEU A 72 -35.38 -10.71 -11.25
C LEU A 72 -36.53 -10.42 -10.29
N SER A 73 -36.32 -9.52 -9.33
CA SER A 73 -37.36 -9.09 -8.39
C SER A 73 -38.57 -8.46 -9.10
N TRP A 74 -38.34 -7.63 -10.11
CA TRP A 74 -39.42 -7.04 -10.91
C TRP A 74 -40.15 -8.06 -11.80
N GLN A 75 -39.43 -9.07 -12.27
CA GLN A 75 -40.03 -10.19 -13.02
C GLN A 75 -40.74 -11.19 -12.10
N GLY A 76 -40.58 -11.09 -10.78
CA GLY A 76 -41.18 -12.01 -9.81
C GLY A 76 -40.63 -13.44 -9.89
N VAL A 77 -39.36 -13.60 -10.28
CA VAL A 77 -38.73 -14.91 -10.49
C VAL A 77 -37.42 -15.05 -9.73
N ASP A 78 -37.10 -16.27 -9.32
CA ASP A 78 -35.81 -16.61 -8.72
C ASP A 78 -34.75 -16.86 -9.80
N GLY A 79 -33.49 -16.56 -9.49
CA GLY A 79 -32.35 -16.89 -10.34
C GLY A 79 -32.23 -18.39 -10.64
N GLN A 80 -32.73 -19.29 -9.79
CA GLN A 80 -32.77 -20.74 -10.05
C GLN A 80 -33.74 -21.13 -11.18
N GLN A 81 -34.77 -20.32 -11.44
CA GLN A 81 -35.73 -20.53 -12.52
C GLN A 81 -35.20 -20.03 -13.88
N CYS A 82 -33.98 -19.51 -13.91
CA CYS A 82 -33.41 -18.86 -15.08
C CYS A 82 -32.39 -19.75 -15.79
N GLY A 83 -32.39 -19.69 -17.12
CA GLY A 83 -31.39 -20.32 -17.98
C GLY A 83 -30.53 -19.27 -18.65
N LEU A 84 -29.21 -19.50 -18.74
CA LEU A 84 -28.30 -18.66 -19.53
C LEU A 84 -27.76 -19.43 -20.72
N ALA A 85 -27.81 -18.84 -21.91
CA ALA A 85 -27.08 -19.33 -23.06
C ALA A 85 -26.06 -18.28 -23.53
N ASN A 86 -24.90 -18.74 -24.00
CA ASN A 86 -23.90 -17.84 -24.57
C ASN A 86 -24.44 -17.18 -25.84
N VAL A 87 -24.23 -15.87 -26.01
CA VAL A 87 -24.50 -15.17 -27.27
C VAL A 87 -23.23 -15.17 -28.12
N PRO A 88 -23.19 -15.89 -29.26
CA PRO A 88 -22.00 -15.97 -30.08
C PRO A 88 -21.47 -14.58 -30.47
N HIS A 89 -20.15 -14.44 -30.53
CA HIS A 89 -19.42 -13.21 -30.88
C HIS A 89 -19.52 -12.05 -29.89
N LEU A 90 -20.33 -12.13 -28.84
CA LEU A 90 -20.46 -11.10 -27.81
C LEU A 90 -19.83 -11.58 -26.51
N THR A 91 -18.76 -10.92 -26.09
CA THR A 91 -18.03 -11.27 -24.86
C THR A 91 -18.87 -10.94 -23.64
N ASP A 92 -18.93 -11.91 -22.71
CA ASP A 92 -19.64 -11.81 -21.44
C ASP A 92 -21.12 -11.37 -21.56
N LEU A 93 -21.76 -11.63 -22.69
CA LEU A 93 -23.19 -11.43 -22.90
C LEU A 93 -23.88 -12.77 -23.07
N TYR A 94 -24.98 -12.94 -22.34
CA TYR A 94 -25.73 -14.18 -22.23
C TYR A 94 -27.20 -13.91 -22.50
N ALA A 95 -27.83 -14.75 -23.32
CA ALA A 95 -29.27 -14.77 -23.47
C ALA A 95 -29.89 -15.37 -22.21
N LEU A 96 -30.81 -14.64 -21.58
CA LEU A 96 -31.47 -14.99 -20.32
C LEU A 96 -32.88 -15.50 -20.60
N PHE A 97 -33.16 -16.72 -20.17
CA PHE A 97 -34.44 -17.41 -20.30
C PHE A 97 -35.06 -17.60 -18.94
N ILE A 98 -36.40 -17.59 -18.87
CA ILE A 98 -37.15 -17.81 -17.64
C ILE A 98 -38.07 -19.01 -17.84
N ASP A 99 -38.00 -19.97 -16.94
CA ASP A 99 -38.99 -21.03 -16.85
C ASP A 99 -40.26 -20.51 -16.16
N ARG A 100 -41.25 -20.11 -16.96
CA ARG A 100 -42.54 -19.57 -16.47
C ARG A 100 -43.65 -20.62 -16.40
N ALA A 101 -43.42 -21.84 -16.88
CA ALA A 101 -44.49 -22.82 -17.07
C ALA A 101 -44.70 -23.68 -15.81
N PRO A 102 -45.84 -23.56 -15.11
CA PRO A 102 -46.15 -24.47 -14.02
C PRO A 102 -46.48 -25.85 -14.61
N GLY A 103 -45.58 -26.82 -14.45
CA GLY A 103 -45.84 -28.24 -14.74
C GLY A 103 -44.95 -28.91 -15.79
N ARG A 104 -44.06 -28.18 -16.49
CA ARG A 104 -43.05 -28.79 -17.36
C ARG A 104 -41.71 -28.03 -17.24
N PRO A 105 -40.92 -28.32 -16.20
CA PRO A 105 -39.69 -27.57 -15.98
C PRO A 105 -38.73 -27.76 -17.15
N LEU A 106 -38.19 -26.65 -17.66
CA LEU A 106 -37.25 -26.61 -18.78
C LEU A 106 -35.84 -27.09 -18.38
N GLY A 107 -35.64 -27.41 -17.10
CA GLY A 107 -34.40 -27.97 -16.57
C GLY A 107 -33.25 -26.96 -16.51
N TYR A 108 -33.57 -25.67 -16.42
CA TYR A 108 -32.57 -24.63 -16.26
C TYR A 108 -31.79 -24.80 -14.95
N ARG A 109 -30.50 -24.48 -15.00
CA ARG A 109 -29.56 -24.71 -13.89
C ARG A 109 -29.42 -23.49 -12.97
N GLY A 110 -30.13 -22.41 -13.28
CA GLY A 110 -30.00 -21.12 -12.61
C GLY A 110 -28.85 -20.25 -13.15
N LEU A 111 -28.73 -19.05 -12.60
CA LEU A 111 -27.69 -18.08 -13.01
C LEU A 111 -26.29 -18.40 -12.49
N VAL A 112 -26.19 -19.04 -11.33
CA VAL A 112 -24.95 -19.45 -10.66
C VAL A 112 -25.20 -20.78 -9.93
N ARG A 113 -24.15 -21.57 -9.71
CA ARG A 113 -24.30 -22.85 -9.00
C ARG A 113 -24.60 -22.66 -7.51
N ASP A 114 -23.88 -21.72 -6.92
CA ASP A 114 -23.89 -21.39 -5.50
C ASP A 114 -23.60 -19.89 -5.36
N PRO A 115 -24.51 -19.09 -4.78
CA PRO A 115 -24.35 -17.63 -4.72
C PRO A 115 -23.09 -17.14 -4.01
N ASP A 116 -22.57 -17.91 -3.04
CA ASP A 116 -21.47 -17.48 -2.17
C ASP A 116 -20.09 -17.89 -2.72
N THR A 117 -20.03 -19.02 -3.42
CA THR A 117 -18.76 -19.62 -3.84
C THR A 117 -18.51 -19.53 -5.34
N SER A 118 -19.55 -19.35 -6.16
CA SER A 118 -19.39 -19.28 -7.63
C SER A 118 -18.45 -18.15 -8.05
N GLN A 119 -17.63 -18.42 -9.05
CA GLN A 119 -16.71 -17.46 -9.66
C GLN A 119 -17.13 -17.07 -11.08
N ASP A 120 -18.21 -17.69 -11.59
CA ASP A 120 -18.73 -17.50 -12.93
C ASP A 120 -20.25 -17.73 -12.98
N VAL A 121 -20.87 -17.26 -14.05
CA VAL A 121 -22.27 -17.58 -14.38
C VAL A 121 -22.41 -19.01 -14.88
N LEU A 122 -23.59 -19.59 -14.67
CA LEU A 122 -23.89 -20.97 -15.03
C LEU A 122 -24.76 -21.03 -16.28
N LEU A 123 -24.23 -21.61 -17.35
CA LEU A 123 -25.00 -21.83 -18.59
C LEU A 123 -26.05 -22.93 -18.40
N SER A 124 -27.10 -22.93 -19.20
CA SER A 124 -28.13 -23.96 -19.26
C SER A 124 -28.31 -24.45 -20.69
N ALA A 125 -28.73 -25.69 -20.85
CA ALA A 125 -29.21 -26.16 -22.15
C ALA A 125 -30.56 -25.49 -22.42
N VAL A 126 -30.72 -24.88 -23.59
CA VAL A 126 -31.96 -24.20 -23.97
C VAL A 126 -32.65 -25.01 -25.06
N PRO A 127 -33.91 -25.47 -24.84
CA PRO A 127 -34.70 -26.14 -25.86
C PRO A 127 -34.87 -25.30 -27.13
N LYS A 128 -35.04 -25.95 -28.28
CA LYS A 128 -35.28 -25.26 -29.55
C LYS A 128 -36.62 -24.52 -29.50
N GLY A 129 -36.63 -23.28 -29.95
CA GLY A 129 -37.83 -22.45 -30.05
C GLY A 129 -38.12 -21.59 -28.82
N GLU A 130 -37.29 -21.65 -27.78
CA GLU A 130 -37.37 -20.71 -26.66
C GLU A 130 -36.84 -19.34 -27.06
N GLU A 131 -37.56 -18.29 -26.66
CA GLU A 131 -37.17 -16.89 -26.86
C GLU A 131 -36.55 -16.32 -25.58
N PRO A 132 -35.44 -15.56 -25.67
CA PRO A 132 -34.83 -14.95 -24.51
C PRO A 132 -35.76 -13.88 -23.90
N ALA A 133 -35.90 -13.90 -22.58
CA ALA A 133 -36.60 -12.88 -21.83
C ALA A 133 -35.81 -11.56 -21.76
N ALA A 134 -34.48 -11.64 -21.77
CA ALA A 134 -33.57 -10.50 -21.83
C ALA A 134 -32.13 -10.95 -22.17
N TYR A 135 -31.18 -10.00 -22.17
CA TYR A 135 -29.75 -10.28 -22.22
C TYR A 135 -29.07 -9.84 -20.92
N LEU A 136 -28.24 -10.71 -20.38
CA LEU A 136 -27.44 -10.50 -19.18
C LEU A 136 -25.98 -10.30 -19.57
N SER A 137 -25.39 -9.20 -19.14
CA SER A 137 -23.95 -8.96 -19.20
C SER A 137 -23.32 -9.28 -17.85
N PHE A 138 -22.23 -10.06 -17.84
CA PHE A 138 -21.42 -10.30 -16.65
C PHE A 138 -20.11 -9.53 -16.75
N ASN A 139 -19.87 -8.55 -15.88
CA ASN A 139 -18.59 -7.85 -15.84
C ASN A 139 -17.49 -8.72 -15.19
N ARG A 140 -17.03 -9.74 -15.91
CA ARG A 140 -16.02 -10.72 -15.48
C ARG A 140 -14.70 -10.07 -15.08
N THR A 141 -14.25 -9.10 -15.87
CA THR A 141 -13.03 -8.33 -15.57
C THR A 141 -13.18 -7.54 -14.28
N GLY A 142 -14.31 -6.83 -14.09
CA GLY A 142 -14.60 -6.11 -12.87
C GLY A 142 -14.65 -7.01 -11.64
N TYR A 143 -15.31 -8.18 -11.76
CA TYR A 143 -15.36 -9.17 -10.69
C TYR A 143 -13.96 -9.70 -10.32
N SER A 144 -13.12 -9.98 -11.32
CA SER A 144 -11.76 -10.48 -11.11
C SER A 144 -10.87 -9.45 -10.41
N VAL A 145 -10.93 -8.19 -10.85
CA VAL A 145 -10.21 -7.07 -10.21
C VAL A 145 -10.67 -6.88 -8.77
N TYR A 146 -11.98 -6.89 -8.53
CA TYR A 146 -12.55 -6.82 -7.18
C TYR A 146 -12.06 -7.97 -6.29
N CYS A 147 -12.13 -9.22 -6.76
CA CYS A 147 -11.71 -10.38 -5.97
C CYS A 147 -10.24 -10.30 -5.54
N ARG A 148 -9.39 -9.77 -6.42
CA ARG A 148 -7.98 -9.51 -6.09
C ARG A 148 -7.86 -8.44 -5.02
N ALA A 149 -8.50 -7.28 -5.20
CA ALA A 149 -8.45 -6.18 -4.23
C ALA A 149 -8.97 -6.60 -2.85
N PHE A 150 -10.11 -7.30 -2.80
CA PHE A 150 -10.71 -7.84 -1.59
C PHE A 150 -9.75 -8.76 -0.83
N ARG A 151 -9.17 -9.75 -1.51
CA ARG A 151 -8.20 -10.68 -0.91
C ARG A 151 -6.98 -9.93 -0.37
N GLU A 152 -6.40 -9.07 -1.19
CA GLU A 152 -5.24 -8.28 -0.80
C GLU A 152 -5.52 -7.39 0.42
N TYR A 153 -6.72 -6.81 0.52
CA TYR A 153 -7.13 -6.01 1.67
C TYR A 153 -7.23 -6.86 2.94
N TRP A 154 -7.95 -7.98 2.90
CA TRP A 154 -8.16 -8.82 4.08
C TRP A 154 -6.89 -9.52 4.55
N GLU A 155 -6.01 -9.94 3.64
CA GLU A 155 -4.67 -10.41 4.00
C GLU A 155 -3.85 -9.32 4.70
N TRP A 156 -3.97 -8.06 4.27
CA TRP A 156 -3.33 -6.94 4.94
C TRP A 156 -3.94 -6.70 6.33
N VAL A 157 -5.26 -6.81 6.48
CA VAL A 157 -5.94 -6.69 7.78
C VAL A 157 -5.46 -7.77 8.76
N GLU A 158 -5.25 -8.99 8.29
CA GLU A 158 -4.75 -10.11 9.10
C GLU A 158 -3.29 -9.90 9.51
N LYS A 159 -2.43 -9.49 8.56
CA LYS A 159 -0.97 -9.38 8.77
C LYS A 159 -0.52 -8.03 9.35
N ARG A 160 -1.40 -7.02 9.45
CA ARG A 160 -0.99 -5.66 9.90
C ARG A 160 -0.54 -5.63 11.35
N ASN A 161 0.42 -4.75 11.64
CA ASN A 161 0.79 -4.41 13.00
C ASN A 161 -0.34 -3.58 13.65
N LYS A 162 -1.03 -4.19 14.63
CA LYS A 162 -2.21 -3.63 15.31
C LYS A 162 -1.90 -2.33 16.05
N GLU A 163 -0.74 -2.22 16.70
CA GLU A 163 -0.33 -1.01 17.43
C GLU A 163 -0.08 0.17 16.49
N ARG A 164 0.58 -0.09 15.35
CA ARG A 164 0.84 0.94 14.33
C ARG A 164 -0.48 1.44 13.71
N TYR A 165 -1.40 0.52 13.46
CA TYR A 165 -2.74 0.85 12.96
C TYR A 165 -3.52 1.70 13.98
N ALA A 166 -3.58 1.27 15.24
CA ALA A 166 -4.27 2.00 16.31
C ALA A 166 -3.74 3.43 16.47
N ASN A 167 -2.42 3.61 16.47
CA ASN A 167 -1.82 4.94 16.52
C ASN A 167 -2.25 5.81 15.32
N THR A 168 -2.24 5.25 14.10
CA THR A 168 -2.63 5.99 12.88
C THR A 168 -4.10 6.43 12.90
N VAL A 169 -4.97 5.56 13.40
CA VAL A 169 -6.41 5.87 13.57
C VAL A 169 -6.62 6.88 14.69
N GLN A 170 -5.91 6.75 15.81
CA GLN A 170 -6.10 7.56 17.02
C GLN A 170 -5.83 9.04 16.79
N HIS A 171 -4.81 9.42 16.01
CA HIS A 171 -4.55 10.82 15.72
C HIS A 171 -5.36 11.36 14.52
N GLY A 172 -6.09 10.49 13.79
CA GLY A 172 -7.04 10.90 12.74
C GLY A 172 -6.45 11.58 11.50
N LYS A 173 -5.12 11.67 11.40
CA LYS A 173 -4.44 12.43 10.32
C LYS A 173 -4.04 11.59 9.10
N ASN A 174 -4.37 10.29 9.06
CA ASN A 174 -4.10 9.38 7.93
C ASN A 174 -2.62 9.32 7.43
N TYR A 175 -1.65 9.72 8.27
CA TYR A 175 -0.21 9.60 7.99
C TYR A 175 0.51 8.82 9.10
N ASP A 176 1.68 8.25 8.80
CA ASP A 176 2.49 7.57 9.82
C ASP A 176 3.33 8.60 10.59
N ALA A 177 2.88 8.95 11.79
CA ALA A 177 3.52 9.96 12.64
C ALA A 177 4.94 9.59 13.09
N LYS A 178 5.23 8.30 13.30
CA LYS A 178 6.59 7.83 13.62
C LYS A 178 7.51 8.01 12.42
N ASN A 179 7.04 7.64 11.24
CA ASN A 179 7.79 7.83 10.01
C ASN A 179 8.07 9.32 9.76
N MET A 180 7.08 10.20 9.98
CA MET A 180 7.27 11.63 9.83
C MET A 180 8.28 12.21 10.83
N LEU A 181 8.26 11.77 12.09
CA LEU A 181 9.31 12.12 13.04
C LEU A 181 10.70 11.76 12.49
N HIS A 182 10.86 10.55 11.93
CA HIS A 182 12.14 10.12 11.38
C HIS A 182 12.57 10.95 10.16
N VAL A 183 11.64 11.32 9.28
CA VAL A 183 11.90 12.21 8.13
C VAL A 183 12.48 13.54 8.60
N PHE A 184 11.80 14.22 9.52
CA PHE A 184 12.26 15.51 10.03
C PHE A 184 13.60 15.41 10.75
N ARG A 185 13.76 14.38 11.59
CA ARG A 185 15.03 14.14 12.29
C ARG A 185 16.19 13.96 11.30
N LEU A 186 16.02 13.15 10.26
CA LEU A 186 17.08 12.87 9.29
C LEU A 186 17.42 14.10 8.45
N LEU A 187 16.41 14.84 7.99
CA LEU A 187 16.63 16.05 7.20
C LEU A 187 17.33 17.15 8.02
N GLN A 188 16.92 17.37 9.27
CA GLN A 188 17.58 18.34 10.16
C GLN A 188 19.02 17.93 10.48
N MET A 189 19.28 16.64 10.67
CA MET A 189 20.65 16.13 10.82
C MET A 189 21.46 16.32 9.54
N ALA A 190 20.87 16.12 8.36
CA ALA A 190 21.55 16.33 7.08
C ALA A 190 21.95 17.80 6.90
N GLU A 191 21.03 18.72 7.19
CA GLU A 191 21.28 20.17 7.15
C GLU A 191 22.43 20.56 8.07
N GLU A 192 22.39 20.08 9.32
CA GLU A 192 23.41 20.36 10.31
C GLU A 192 24.79 19.81 9.93
N ILE A 193 24.86 18.54 9.49
CA ILE A 193 26.12 17.94 9.01
C ILE A 193 26.72 18.78 7.89
N ALA A 194 25.90 19.25 6.95
CA ALA A 194 26.38 20.05 5.84
C ALA A 194 26.94 21.41 6.28
N LEU A 195 26.36 22.02 7.32
CA LEU A 195 26.73 23.34 7.83
C LEU A 195 27.92 23.30 8.80
N THR A 196 27.97 22.34 9.71
CA THR A 196 28.95 22.30 10.81
C THR A 196 30.04 21.25 10.61
N GLY A 197 29.79 20.24 9.77
CA GLY A 197 30.67 19.07 9.67
C GLY A 197 30.61 18.18 10.91
N GLU A 198 29.58 18.28 11.74
CA GLU A 198 29.41 17.51 12.97
C GLU A 198 28.14 16.65 12.95
N LEU A 199 28.18 15.51 13.66
CA LEU A 199 27.05 14.58 13.77
C LEU A 199 26.40 14.66 15.16
N HIS A 200 25.31 15.41 15.28
CA HIS A 200 24.52 15.48 16.51
C HIS A 200 23.40 14.44 16.54
N VAL A 201 23.72 13.27 17.11
CA VAL A 201 22.78 12.15 17.27
C VAL A 201 21.66 12.48 18.25
N ARG A 202 22.01 13.16 19.36
CA ARG A 202 21.07 13.65 20.36
C ARG A 202 20.55 15.00 19.88
N ARG A 203 19.22 15.11 19.76
CA ARG A 203 18.54 16.28 19.18
C ARG A 203 18.10 17.23 20.28
N ASP A 204 18.37 18.51 20.10
CA ASP A 204 17.92 19.55 21.04
C ASP A 204 16.42 19.84 20.88
N ASN A 205 15.90 19.72 19.66
CA ASN A 205 14.49 19.90 19.34
C ASN A 205 13.63 18.64 19.61
N ARG A 206 13.92 17.93 20.70
CA ARG A 206 13.21 16.68 21.06
C ARG A 206 11.70 16.87 21.13
N GLU A 207 11.23 17.97 21.71
CA GLU A 207 9.79 18.19 21.89
C GLU A 207 9.06 18.33 20.56
N PHE A 208 9.60 19.12 19.63
CA PHE A 208 9.08 19.22 18.26
C PHE A 208 8.94 17.86 17.58
N LEU A 209 9.95 17.00 17.69
CA LEU A 209 9.89 15.65 17.14
C LEU A 209 8.77 14.82 17.80
N LEU A 210 8.57 14.95 19.12
CA LEU A 210 7.49 14.27 19.82
C LEU A 210 6.10 14.80 19.45
N GLN A 211 5.95 16.10 19.21
CA GLN A 211 4.69 16.67 18.69
C GLN A 211 4.31 16.06 17.34
N ILE A 212 5.27 15.89 16.43
CA ILE A 212 5.05 15.18 15.16
C ILE A 212 4.57 13.75 15.42
N ARG A 213 5.22 13.04 16.35
CA ARG A 213 4.87 11.65 16.71
C ARG A 213 3.49 11.53 17.37
N ARG A 214 3.04 12.56 18.09
CA ARG A 214 1.69 12.63 18.68
C ARG A 214 0.62 13.02 17.67
N GLY A 215 1.00 13.40 16.44
CA GLY A 215 0.05 13.75 15.40
C GLY A 215 -0.52 15.17 15.53
N GLU A 216 0.21 16.09 16.17
CA GLU A 216 -0.25 17.46 16.43
C GLU A 216 -0.31 18.35 15.19
N PHE A 217 0.23 17.89 14.05
CA PHE A 217 0.31 18.66 12.81
C PHE A 217 -0.57 18.08 11.71
N GLU A 218 -1.04 18.95 10.82
CA GLU A 218 -1.67 18.51 9.58
C GLU A 218 -0.64 17.91 8.62
N TYR A 219 -1.06 16.86 7.91
CA TYR A 219 -0.18 16.19 6.95
C TYR A 219 0.35 17.14 5.87
N ALA A 220 -0.53 17.99 5.32
CA ALA A 220 -0.16 18.95 4.29
C ALA A 220 0.90 19.95 4.78
N ALA A 221 0.78 20.41 6.02
CA ALA A 221 1.77 21.30 6.64
C ALA A 221 3.12 20.61 6.80
N LEU A 222 3.14 19.37 7.30
CA LEU A 222 4.38 18.59 7.42
C LEU A 222 5.06 18.33 6.08
N VAL A 223 4.29 18.08 5.02
CA VAL A 223 4.84 17.87 3.67
C VAL A 223 5.45 19.16 3.13
N ALA A 224 4.76 20.29 3.28
CA ALA A 224 5.28 21.59 2.85
C ALA A 224 6.57 21.96 3.58
N GLU A 225 6.59 21.80 4.91
CA GLU A 225 7.76 22.09 5.73
C GLU A 225 8.94 21.14 5.42
N ALA A 226 8.67 19.84 5.25
CA ALA A 226 9.69 18.89 4.84
C ALA A 226 10.25 19.21 3.44
N GLY A 227 9.42 19.68 2.51
CA GLY A 227 9.85 20.14 1.19
C GLY A 227 10.78 21.35 1.27
N ALA A 228 10.45 22.35 2.10
CA ALA A 228 11.31 23.49 2.35
C ALA A 228 12.66 23.07 2.97
N LEU A 229 12.63 22.16 3.94
CA LEU A 229 13.81 21.63 4.59
C LEU A 229 14.72 20.86 3.61
N VAL A 230 14.14 20.06 2.68
CA VAL A 230 14.90 19.41 1.61
C VAL A 230 15.65 20.45 0.77
N ALA A 231 15.00 21.54 0.38
CA ALA A 231 15.66 22.61 -0.39
C ALA A 231 16.83 23.24 0.38
N ARG A 232 16.69 23.45 1.69
CA ARG A 232 17.79 23.96 2.53
C ARG A 232 18.95 22.96 2.64
N VAL A 233 18.64 21.68 2.79
CA VAL A 233 19.67 20.61 2.83
C VAL A 233 20.46 20.58 1.52
N GLU A 234 19.79 20.63 0.37
CA GLU A 234 20.46 20.66 -0.95
C GLU A 234 21.38 21.88 -1.08
N ALA A 235 20.90 23.07 -0.69
CA ALA A 235 21.71 24.29 -0.70
C ALA A 235 22.91 24.21 0.25
N ALA A 236 22.73 23.67 1.46
CA ALA A 236 23.79 23.50 2.44
C ALA A 236 24.89 22.55 1.96
N PHE A 237 24.52 21.40 1.37
CA PHE A 237 25.51 20.47 0.81
C PHE A 237 26.24 21.02 -0.42
N ALA A 238 25.57 21.85 -1.24
CA ALA A 238 26.22 22.52 -2.37
C ALA A 238 27.31 23.51 -1.92
N ALA A 239 27.09 24.19 -0.79
CA ALA A 239 28.05 25.13 -0.20
C ALA A 239 29.03 24.50 0.81
N SER A 240 28.87 23.21 1.14
CA SER A 240 29.61 22.56 2.22
C SER A 240 31.08 22.36 1.90
N ALA A 241 31.94 22.58 2.90
CA ALA A 241 33.36 22.28 2.86
C ALA A 241 33.68 20.79 3.09
N LEU A 242 32.68 19.95 3.31
CA LEU A 242 32.86 18.50 3.46
C LEU A 242 33.50 17.88 2.21
N PRO A 243 34.33 16.83 2.37
CA PRO A 243 34.88 16.11 1.23
C PRO A 243 33.76 15.39 0.46
N ASP A 244 33.98 15.11 -0.82
CA ASP A 244 32.99 14.41 -1.64
C ASP A 244 32.77 12.95 -1.18
N ALA A 245 33.78 12.33 -0.59
CA ALA A 245 33.72 10.98 -0.01
C ALA A 245 34.64 10.86 1.22
N PRO A 246 34.37 9.91 2.15
CA PRO A 246 35.30 9.61 3.24
C PRO A 246 36.64 9.08 2.73
N ASP A 247 37.71 9.34 3.47
CA ASP A 247 39.03 8.78 3.14
C ASP A 247 39.08 7.28 3.43
N ARG A 248 38.89 6.49 2.36
CA ARG A 248 38.91 5.02 2.44
C ARG A 248 40.28 4.48 2.88
N ALA A 249 41.38 5.11 2.47
CA ALA A 249 42.72 4.65 2.81
C ALA A 249 42.99 4.87 4.30
N ALA A 250 42.62 6.04 4.82
CA ALA A 250 42.70 6.34 6.26
C ALA A 250 41.82 5.39 7.09
N ALA A 251 40.57 5.16 6.66
CA ALA A 251 39.68 4.22 7.33
C ALA A 251 40.25 2.78 7.38
N GLU A 252 40.83 2.32 6.27
CA GLU A 252 41.46 1.00 6.19
C GLU A 252 42.72 0.91 7.08
N ALA A 253 43.54 1.95 7.11
CA ALA A 253 44.70 2.02 7.99
C ALA A 253 44.29 1.95 9.47
N THR A 254 43.27 2.72 9.89
CA THR A 254 42.70 2.65 11.24
C THR A 254 42.18 1.25 11.56
N LEU A 255 41.47 0.60 10.62
CA LEU A 255 40.98 -0.76 10.81
C LEU A 255 42.13 -1.77 11.01
N ARG A 256 43.18 -1.69 10.21
CA ARG A 256 44.37 -2.54 10.33
C ARG A 256 45.06 -2.34 11.67
N GLN A 257 45.26 -1.09 12.10
CA GLN A 257 45.85 -0.74 13.38
C GLN A 257 45.05 -1.31 14.56
N VAL A 258 43.73 -1.10 14.57
CA VAL A 258 42.83 -1.60 15.62
C VAL A 258 42.90 -3.13 15.70
N ARG A 259 42.88 -3.83 14.55
CA ARG A 259 42.99 -5.30 14.53
C ARG A 259 44.33 -5.78 15.08
N GLN A 260 45.44 -5.14 14.70
CA GLN A 260 46.77 -5.51 15.21
C GLN A 260 46.86 -5.32 16.73
N GLN A 261 46.38 -4.18 17.25
CA GLN A 261 46.37 -3.90 18.69
C GLN A 261 45.51 -4.90 19.46
N PHE A 262 44.34 -5.27 18.92
CA PHE A 262 43.45 -6.27 19.52
C PHE A 262 44.11 -7.65 19.63
N TYR A 263 44.73 -8.16 18.56
CA TYR A 263 45.40 -9.46 18.59
C TYR A 263 46.68 -9.45 19.43
N ALA A 264 47.43 -8.33 19.45
CA ALA A 264 48.60 -8.18 20.29
C ALA A 264 48.25 -8.22 21.79
N ALA A 265 47.15 -7.57 22.19
CA ALA A 265 46.65 -7.62 23.56
C ALA A 265 46.22 -9.03 23.99
N ARG A 266 45.61 -9.82 23.07
CA ARG A 266 45.21 -11.21 23.34
C ARG A 266 46.37 -12.20 23.40
N LYS A 267 47.52 -11.91 22.76
CA LYS A 267 48.72 -12.75 22.87
C LYS A 267 49.49 -12.54 24.17
N LYS A 268 49.20 -11.44 24.91
CA LYS A 268 49.84 -11.09 26.18
C LYS A 268 49.01 -11.48 27.42
N SER A 269 47.83 -12.06 27.21
CA SER A 269 46.93 -12.61 28.24
C SER A 269 46.90 -14.12 28.16
#